data_AF-A0A2E5NRY5-F1
#
_entry.id   AF-A0A2E5NRY5-F1
#
_cell.length_a   1.000
_cell.length_b   1.000
_cell.length_c   1.000
_cell.angle_alpha   90.00
_cell.angle_beta   90.00
_cell.angle_gamma   90.00
#
_symmetry.space_group_name_H-M   'P 1'
#
loop_
_entity.id
_entity.type
_entity.pdbx_description
1 polymer ?
#
loop_
_entity_poly.entity_id
_entity_poly.type
_entity_poly.pdbx_seq_one_letter_code
_entity_poly.pdbx_strand_id
1 'polypeptide(L)'
;MSSDPGLPSQALILCGGMGTRLRPLTDTTPKPMVEVGGRPFLEYLLEQLCEQGIARFVLATGYLGEQVSDHFGAGSRWGWEIRYSHGPVDWDTGRRLYEAAEMLDERFVLMYSDNFAPFDLEALSLHHHAGGRAITVTLKDRVRGNVAYEEEAGITAYDPARGGEGLAHVEIGYAVVERDEILGILSTVKGQPDVSFSEVLALAATDGRLSGFPTLGPYYSISDPTRLEQTAEYLAPKRILLLDRDGTINKKRGPGEYVETWDDFQFIPETIDALRSLSSEGFEFIVITNQAGVALGLVDEVDVDRIHKNMTRELGRLGIEVLDVYVCPDHWESGSLMRKPAPGMFFLASNEHCFRLDRVLYVGDDVRDCEAAAAAGCGMVLLSEPDEIADIELPANPWHRTTHRTLVEAVGIIGEYYEVGERS
;
A
#
# COMPACT_ATOMS: atom_id res chain seq x y z
N MET A 1 30.41 11.76 8.14
CA MET A 1 29.01 11.84 8.58
C MET A 1 28.31 10.71 7.83
N SER A 2 27.85 9.69 8.55
CA SER A 2 27.25 8.49 7.93
C SER A 2 26.04 8.93 7.11
N SER A 3 26.07 8.66 5.81
CA SER A 3 25.10 9.14 4.81
C SER A 3 23.91 8.20 4.62
N ASP A 4 23.48 7.56 5.71
CA ASP A 4 22.26 6.77 5.77
C ASP A 4 21.60 7.06 7.14
N PRO A 5 20.42 7.72 7.17
CA PRO A 5 19.75 8.04 8.42
C PRO A 5 19.21 6.82 9.15
N GLY A 6 19.26 5.62 8.55
CA GLY A 6 18.73 4.37 9.07
C GLY A 6 17.21 4.35 9.09
N LEU A 7 16.62 3.32 8.49
CA LEU A 7 15.19 3.06 8.64
C LEU A 7 14.86 2.75 10.11
N PRO A 8 13.71 3.22 10.63
CA PRO A 8 13.23 2.77 11.94
C PRO A 8 13.15 1.24 11.95
N SER A 9 13.62 0.62 13.04
CA SER A 9 13.60 -0.84 13.20
C SER A 9 12.62 -1.30 14.28
N GLN A 10 11.84 -0.37 14.83
CA GLN A 10 10.86 -0.59 15.87
C GLN A 10 9.56 0.16 15.57
N ALA A 11 8.43 -0.45 15.94
CA ALA A 11 7.13 0.21 15.93
C ALA A 11 6.41 0.14 17.29
N LEU A 12 5.74 1.23 17.66
CA LEU A 12 4.76 1.31 18.75
C LEU A 12 3.35 1.20 18.16
N ILE A 13 2.58 0.21 18.60
CA ILE A 13 1.20 0.00 18.15
C ILE A 13 0.23 0.29 19.31
N LEU A 14 -0.71 1.21 19.09
CA LEU A 14 -1.73 1.58 20.07
C LEU A 14 -2.90 0.60 20.05
N CYS A 15 -2.94 -0.31 21.04
CA CYS A 15 -3.87 -1.44 21.15
C CYS A 15 -4.83 -1.32 22.36
N GLY A 16 -5.12 -0.10 22.82
CA GLY A 16 -5.77 0.13 24.11
C GLY A 16 -7.31 0.22 24.13
N GLY A 17 -7.93 0.61 23.01
CA GLY A 17 -9.34 1.02 22.98
C GLY A 17 -10.35 -0.13 23.03
N MET A 18 -11.54 0.15 23.58
CA MET A 18 -12.64 -0.84 23.68
C MET A 18 -13.30 -1.22 22.35
N GLY A 19 -13.11 -0.45 21.28
CA GLY A 19 -13.69 -0.75 19.97
C GLY A 19 -15.22 -0.79 19.93
N THR A 20 -15.91 -0.01 20.77
CA THR A 20 -17.37 -0.11 21.03
C THR A 20 -18.29 -0.10 19.81
N ARG A 21 -17.85 0.46 18.67
CA ARG A 21 -18.58 0.47 17.40
C ARG A 21 -18.67 -0.89 16.71
N LEU A 22 -17.83 -1.86 17.10
CA LEU A 22 -17.82 -3.23 16.60
C LEU A 22 -18.57 -4.23 17.49
N ARG A 23 -19.27 -3.77 18.53
CA ARG A 23 -20.09 -4.66 19.35
C ARG A 23 -21.15 -5.38 18.49
N PRO A 24 -21.44 -6.67 18.78
CA PRO A 24 -21.01 -7.43 19.95
C PRO A 24 -19.63 -8.09 19.84
N LEU A 25 -18.93 -8.01 18.70
CA LEU A 25 -17.62 -8.68 18.52
C LEU A 25 -16.63 -8.25 19.60
N THR A 26 -16.60 -6.96 19.92
CA THR A 26 -15.69 -6.40 20.91
C THR A 26 -16.18 -6.47 22.35
N ASP A 27 -17.22 -7.24 22.66
CA ASP A 27 -17.61 -7.50 24.06
C ASP A 27 -16.70 -8.55 24.70
N THR A 28 -16.11 -9.44 23.89
CA THR A 28 -15.22 -10.52 24.36
C THR A 28 -13.86 -10.56 23.67
N THR A 29 -13.66 -9.78 22.61
CA THR A 29 -12.43 -9.77 21.81
C THR A 29 -11.90 -8.34 21.69
N PRO A 30 -10.65 -8.02 22.04
CA PRO A 30 -10.12 -6.68 21.82
C PRO A 30 -10.10 -6.39 20.32
N LYS A 31 -10.36 -5.14 19.93
CA LYS A 31 -10.43 -4.72 18.53
C LYS A 31 -9.28 -5.23 17.64
N PRO A 32 -7.99 -5.09 18.00
CA PRO A 32 -6.87 -5.64 17.22
C PRO A 32 -6.94 -7.15 16.97
N MET A 33 -7.69 -7.89 17.81
CA MET A 33 -7.85 -9.33 17.72
C MET A 33 -9.10 -9.78 16.96
N VAL A 34 -9.90 -8.84 16.44
CA VAL A 34 -11.02 -9.19 15.56
C VAL A 34 -10.46 -9.87 14.32
N GLU A 35 -11.04 -11.02 13.98
CA GLU A 35 -10.55 -11.85 12.89
C GLU A 35 -10.89 -11.25 11.53
N VAL A 36 -9.90 -11.28 10.64
CA VAL A 36 -10.04 -11.03 9.20
C VAL A 36 -9.38 -12.23 8.51
N GLY A 37 -10.08 -12.88 7.57
CA GLY A 37 -9.52 -14.04 6.88
C GLY A 37 -9.11 -15.22 7.78
N GLY A 38 -9.66 -15.32 9.00
CA GLY A 38 -9.34 -16.38 9.96
C GLY A 38 -8.13 -16.12 10.85
N ARG A 39 -7.55 -14.91 10.81
CA ARG A 39 -6.46 -14.49 11.71
C ARG A 39 -6.72 -13.09 12.30
N PRO A 40 -6.17 -12.76 13.48
CA PRO A 40 -6.31 -11.43 14.08
C PRO A 40 -5.86 -10.31 13.15
N PHE A 41 -6.63 -9.22 13.08
CA PHE A 41 -6.27 -8.05 12.28
C PHE A 41 -4.87 -7.49 12.58
N LEU A 42 -4.46 -7.51 13.85
CA LEU A 42 -3.13 -7.07 14.26
C LEU A 42 -2.00 -7.88 13.62
N GLU A 43 -2.20 -9.16 13.28
CA GLU A 43 -1.17 -9.92 12.59
C GLU A 43 -0.84 -9.34 11.21
N TYR A 44 -1.84 -8.86 10.46
CA TYR A 44 -1.62 -8.23 9.15
C TYR A 44 -0.78 -6.95 9.28
N LEU A 45 -0.98 -6.17 10.34
CA LEU A 45 -0.20 -4.95 10.59
C LEU A 45 1.25 -5.26 10.94
N LEU A 46 1.48 -6.24 11.82
CA LEU A 46 2.83 -6.64 12.22
C LEU A 46 3.59 -7.30 11.06
N GLU A 47 2.90 -8.10 10.24
CA GLU A 47 3.47 -8.67 9.02
C GLU A 47 3.86 -7.58 8.02
N GLN A 48 2.96 -6.63 7.72
CA GLN A 48 3.24 -5.51 6.81
C GLN A 48 4.49 -4.72 7.24
N LEU A 49 4.65 -4.49 8.55
CA LEU A 49 5.85 -3.83 9.11
C LEU A 49 7.10 -4.69 8.99
N CYS A 50 6.98 -6.00 9.25
CA CYS A 50 8.08 -6.95 9.15
C CYS A 50 8.60 -7.10 7.72
N GLU A 51 7.71 -7.12 6.73
CA GLU A 51 8.07 -7.15 5.30
C GLU A 51 8.86 -5.90 4.87
N GLN A 52 8.73 -4.80 5.62
CA GLN A 52 9.49 -3.56 5.42
C GLN A 52 10.67 -3.41 6.40
N GLY A 53 11.05 -4.48 7.10
CA GLY A 53 12.25 -4.54 7.94
C GLY A 53 12.04 -4.22 9.43
N ILE A 54 10.82 -3.95 9.89
CA ILE A 54 10.51 -3.75 11.31
C ILE A 54 10.07 -5.07 11.94
N ALA A 55 10.96 -5.69 12.71
CA ALA A 55 10.66 -6.91 13.45
C ALA A 55 10.54 -6.70 14.98
N ARG A 56 10.66 -5.46 15.47
CA ARG A 56 10.57 -5.13 16.89
C ARG A 56 9.34 -4.29 17.17
N PHE A 57 8.53 -4.72 18.14
CA PHE A 57 7.24 -4.11 18.41
C PHE A 57 7.06 -3.81 19.90
N VAL A 58 6.49 -2.64 20.18
CA VAL A 58 5.93 -2.32 21.50
C VAL A 58 4.42 -2.24 21.33
N LEU A 59 3.69 -3.16 21.96
CA LEU A 59 2.22 -3.16 21.93
C LEU A 59 1.69 -2.46 23.18
N ALA A 60 1.10 -1.28 23.01
CA ALA A 60 0.49 -0.53 24.09
C ALA A 60 -0.94 -1.01 24.33
N THR A 61 -1.10 -2.00 25.20
CA THR A 61 -2.36 -2.72 25.42
C THR A 61 -3.23 -2.07 26.50
N GLY A 62 -4.54 -2.35 26.45
CA GLY A 62 -5.52 -1.85 27.39
C GLY A 62 -6.65 -2.85 27.59
N TYR A 63 -7.83 -2.53 27.05
CA TYR A 63 -8.99 -3.42 27.10
C TYR A 63 -8.65 -4.84 26.62
N LEU A 64 -8.88 -5.85 27.47
CA LEU A 64 -8.57 -7.27 27.20
C LEU A 64 -7.13 -7.53 26.72
N GLY A 65 -6.16 -6.73 27.17
CA GLY A 65 -4.76 -6.80 26.73
C GLY A 65 -4.11 -8.18 26.88
N GLU A 66 -4.52 -8.97 27.88
CA GLU A 66 -4.02 -10.34 28.09
C GLU A 66 -4.26 -11.25 26.88
N GLN A 67 -5.37 -11.09 26.17
CA GLN A 67 -5.63 -11.88 24.95
C GLN A 67 -4.63 -11.57 23.84
N VAL A 68 -4.14 -10.32 23.79
CA VAL A 68 -3.10 -9.92 22.84
C VAL A 68 -1.78 -10.58 23.23
N SER A 69 -1.36 -10.49 24.50
CA SER A 69 -0.11 -11.11 24.95
C SER A 69 -0.12 -12.63 24.93
N ASP A 70 -1.26 -13.26 25.21
CA ASP A 70 -1.42 -14.72 25.12
C ASP A 70 -1.26 -15.23 23.69
N HIS A 71 -1.79 -14.49 22.70
CA HIS A 71 -1.70 -14.87 21.29
C HIS A 71 -0.32 -14.62 20.68
N PHE A 72 0.25 -13.44 20.94
CA PHE A 72 1.49 -13.00 20.31
C PHE A 72 2.75 -13.42 21.09
N GLY A 73 2.65 -13.62 22.41
CA GLY A 73 3.79 -13.91 23.28
C GLY A 73 4.94 -12.92 23.06
N ALA A 74 6.17 -13.41 23.01
CA ALA A 74 7.33 -12.58 22.67
C ALA A 74 7.53 -12.36 21.15
N GLY A 75 6.63 -12.85 20.29
CA GLY A 75 6.73 -12.74 18.83
C GLY A 75 7.59 -13.81 18.14
N SER A 76 8.26 -14.68 18.90
CA SER A 76 9.24 -15.65 18.37
C SER A 76 8.68 -16.64 17.36
N ARG A 77 7.36 -16.92 17.37
CA ARG A 77 6.67 -17.74 16.35
C ARG A 77 6.84 -17.19 14.92
N TRP A 78 6.95 -15.86 14.79
CA TRP A 78 7.08 -15.18 13.50
C TRP A 78 8.46 -14.54 13.29
N GLY A 79 9.42 -14.78 14.20
CA GLY A 79 10.72 -14.12 14.17
C GLY A 79 10.69 -12.65 14.62
N TRP A 80 9.65 -12.24 15.35
CA TRP A 80 9.52 -10.89 15.90
C TRP A 80 10.05 -10.79 17.35
N GLU A 81 10.37 -9.57 17.79
CA GLU A 81 10.59 -9.21 19.20
C GLU A 81 9.44 -8.31 19.67
N ILE A 82 8.56 -8.82 20.54
CA ILE A 82 7.43 -8.07 21.06
C ILE A 82 7.60 -7.76 22.54
N ARG A 83 7.44 -6.48 22.90
CA ARG A 83 7.30 -5.98 24.27
C ARG A 83 5.91 -5.38 24.47
N TYR A 84 5.47 -5.34 25.72
CA TYR A 84 4.13 -4.86 26.08
C TYR A 84 4.22 -3.71 27.07
N SER A 85 3.57 -2.60 26.75
CA SER A 85 3.25 -1.54 27.71
C SER A 85 1.77 -1.70 28.07
N HIS A 86 1.49 -2.39 29.18
CA HIS A 86 0.13 -2.66 29.62
C HIS A 86 -0.39 -1.54 30.52
N GLY A 87 -1.64 -1.12 30.31
CA GLY A 87 -2.26 -0.11 31.14
C GLY A 87 -3.78 -0.20 31.23
N PRO A 88 -4.39 0.54 32.16
CA PRO A 88 -5.83 0.75 32.24
C PRO A 88 -6.49 1.09 30.89
N VAL A 89 -7.75 0.69 30.73
CA VAL A 89 -8.54 0.93 29.50
C VAL A 89 -8.86 2.41 29.26
N ASP A 90 -8.94 3.19 30.33
CA ASP A 90 -9.28 4.62 30.32
C ASP A 90 -8.11 5.53 29.94
N TRP A 91 -6.87 5.01 29.91
CA TRP A 91 -5.74 5.75 29.38
C TRP A 91 -5.97 6.15 27.91
N ASP A 92 -5.77 7.42 27.64
CA ASP A 92 -5.75 7.96 26.31
C ASP A 92 -4.42 7.62 25.60
N THR A 93 -4.41 7.82 24.30
CA THR A 93 -3.35 7.51 23.36
C THR A 93 -2.03 8.23 23.69
N GLY A 94 -2.08 9.48 24.16
CA GLY A 94 -0.89 10.20 24.65
C GLY A 94 -0.29 9.54 25.90
N ARG A 95 -1.12 9.09 26.85
CA ARG A 95 -0.63 8.39 28.05
C ARG A 95 0.08 7.10 27.68
N ARG A 96 -0.48 6.35 26.72
CA ARG A 96 0.12 5.10 26.23
C ARG A 96 1.49 5.30 25.61
N LEU A 97 1.66 6.36 24.82
CA LEU A 97 2.98 6.75 24.31
C LEU A 97 3.94 7.08 25.45
N TYR A 98 3.50 7.88 26.43
CA TYR A 98 4.31 8.27 27.59
C TYR A 98 4.79 7.05 28.41
N GLU A 99 3.90 6.10 28.68
CA GLU A 99 4.20 4.89 29.47
C GLU A 99 5.05 3.87 28.72
N ALA A 100 5.04 3.92 27.38
CA ALA A 100 5.92 3.10 26.55
C ALA A 100 7.34 3.69 26.41
N ALA A 101 7.57 4.95 26.80
CA ALA A 101 8.74 5.74 26.42
C ALA A 101 10.09 5.04 26.64
N GLU A 102 10.30 4.38 27.78
CA GLU A 102 11.57 3.70 28.10
C GLU A 102 11.84 2.45 27.22
N MET A 103 10.80 1.94 26.54
CA MET A 103 10.91 0.80 25.63
C MET A 103 11.18 1.24 24.18
N LEU A 104 11.08 2.53 23.88
CA LEU A 104 11.13 3.06 22.53
C LEU A 104 12.56 3.47 22.14
N ASP A 105 12.92 3.17 20.90
CA ASP A 105 14.10 3.72 20.23
C ASP A 105 13.99 5.25 20.08
N GLU A 106 15.11 5.90 19.78
CA GLU A 106 15.13 7.35 19.48
C GLU A 106 14.20 7.70 18.32
N ARG A 107 14.20 6.87 17.27
CA ARG A 107 13.25 6.95 16.14
C ARG A 107 12.50 5.64 16.00
N PHE A 108 11.18 5.72 15.90
CA PHE A 108 10.29 4.56 15.75
C PHE A 108 9.08 4.89 14.87
N VAL A 109 8.37 3.85 14.43
CA VAL A 109 7.07 3.99 13.76
C VAL A 109 5.94 3.96 14.79
N LEU A 110 5.02 4.93 14.77
CA LEU A 110 3.82 4.93 15.60
C LEU A 110 2.60 4.60 14.74
N MET A 111 1.79 3.64 15.21
CA MET A 111 0.55 3.25 14.53
C MET A 111 -0.63 3.03 15.46
N TYR A 112 -1.83 3.27 14.91
CA TYR A 112 -3.06 2.73 15.47
C TYR A 112 -3.27 1.28 15.03
N SER A 113 -3.96 0.50 15.86
CA SER A 113 -4.18 -0.93 15.62
C SER A 113 -5.43 -1.26 14.80
N ASP A 114 -6.06 -0.28 14.16
CA ASP A 114 -7.34 -0.46 13.46
C ASP A 114 -7.34 -0.02 12.01
N ASN A 115 -6.27 0.57 11.49
CA ASN A 115 -6.15 1.06 10.12
C ASN A 115 -5.22 0.17 9.30
N PHE A 116 -5.55 -0.06 8.03
CA PHE A 116 -4.67 -0.73 7.07
C PHE A 116 -4.58 0.10 5.79
N ALA A 117 -3.38 0.45 5.37
CA ALA A 117 -3.11 1.09 4.09
C ALA A 117 -1.75 0.63 3.55
N PRO A 118 -1.56 0.53 2.23
CA PRO A 118 -0.22 0.41 1.67
C PRO A 118 0.57 1.69 2.01
N PHE A 119 1.80 1.51 2.45
CA PHE A 119 2.71 2.62 2.71
C PHE A 119 4.14 2.15 2.47
N ASP A 120 5.00 3.11 2.10
CA ASP A 120 6.43 2.90 1.87
C ASP A 120 7.20 3.51 3.05
N LEU A 121 7.75 2.63 3.91
CA LEU A 121 8.53 3.03 5.06
C LEU A 121 9.81 3.77 4.68
N GLU A 122 10.45 3.39 3.58
CA GLU A 122 11.69 4.03 3.14
C GLU A 122 11.41 5.46 2.67
N ALA A 123 10.44 5.65 1.78
CA ALA A 123 10.03 6.96 1.30
C ALA A 123 9.55 7.87 2.46
N LEU A 124 8.75 7.32 3.38
CA LEU A 124 8.28 8.05 4.56
C LEU A 124 9.45 8.47 5.48
N SER A 125 10.42 7.58 5.69
CA SER A 125 11.59 7.82 6.54
C SER A 125 12.54 8.84 5.91
N LEU A 126 12.76 8.77 4.59
CA LEU A 126 13.56 9.74 3.84
C LEU A 126 12.92 11.13 3.90
N HIS A 127 11.61 11.23 3.67
CA HIS A 127 10.86 12.49 3.79
C HIS A 127 10.93 13.07 5.21
N HIS A 128 10.76 12.22 6.22
CA HIS A 128 10.87 12.61 7.62
C HIS A 128 12.28 13.14 7.95
N HIS A 129 13.32 12.43 7.53
CA HIS A 129 14.71 12.84 7.77
C HIS A 129 15.05 14.16 7.08
N ALA A 130 14.64 14.33 5.81
CA ALA A 130 14.83 15.56 5.06
C ALA A 130 14.09 16.76 5.70
N GLY A 131 12.91 16.51 6.28
CA GLY A 131 12.08 17.53 6.92
C GLY A 131 12.54 17.95 8.31
N GLY A 132 13.26 17.08 9.05
CA GLY A 132 13.78 17.35 10.39
C GLY A 132 12.70 17.73 11.40
N ARG A 133 11.53 17.08 11.33
CA ARG A 133 10.37 17.36 12.19
C ARG A 133 10.24 16.31 13.30
N ALA A 134 9.52 16.62 14.38
CA ALA A 134 9.32 15.69 15.49
C ALA A 134 8.52 14.45 15.09
N ILE A 135 7.62 14.63 14.12
CA ILE A 135 6.74 13.57 13.63
C ILE A 135 6.34 13.86 12.18
N THR A 136 6.33 12.82 11.36
CA THR A 136 5.73 12.83 10.02
C THR A 136 4.59 11.83 9.98
N VAL A 137 3.38 12.27 9.63
CA VAL A 137 2.20 11.41 9.48
C VAL A 137 1.85 11.20 8.01
N THR A 138 1.41 9.99 7.66
CA THR A 138 0.86 9.71 6.33
C THR A 138 -0.52 10.35 6.15
N LEU A 139 -0.78 10.94 4.99
CA LEU A 139 -2.00 11.66 4.65
C LEU A 139 -2.78 11.00 3.51
N LYS A 140 -4.10 11.15 3.55
CA LYS A 140 -5.03 10.74 2.50
C LYS A 140 -6.07 11.83 2.23
N ASP A 141 -6.45 12.01 0.98
CA ASP A 141 -7.52 12.95 0.59
C ASP A 141 -8.83 12.61 1.30
N ARG A 142 -9.50 13.65 1.82
CA ARG A 142 -10.79 13.54 2.48
C ARG A 142 -11.54 14.86 2.46
N VAL A 143 -12.76 14.83 1.91
CA VAL A 143 -13.68 15.99 1.84
C VAL A 143 -13.94 16.64 3.21
N ARG A 144 -13.85 15.88 4.30
CA ARG A 144 -13.92 16.36 5.70
C ARG A 144 -12.77 15.79 6.52
N GLY A 145 -11.58 16.26 6.18
CA GLY A 145 -10.32 15.92 6.82
C GLY A 145 -10.11 16.62 8.16
N ASN A 146 -8.93 16.40 8.74
CA ASN A 146 -8.39 17.11 9.90
C ASN A 146 -7.09 17.87 9.57
N VAL A 147 -6.62 17.82 8.31
CA VAL A 147 -5.35 18.40 7.88
C VAL A 147 -5.55 19.25 6.63
N ALA A 148 -5.03 20.48 6.65
CA ALA A 148 -4.72 21.25 5.44
C ALA A 148 -3.26 21.01 5.08
N TYR A 149 -3.00 20.63 3.82
CA TYR A 149 -1.70 20.27 3.31
C TYR A 149 -1.50 20.86 1.92
N GLU A 150 -0.32 21.43 1.70
CA GLU A 150 0.14 21.96 0.41
C GLU A 150 1.54 21.40 0.13
N GLU A 151 1.84 20.97 -1.10
CA GLU A 151 3.08 20.24 -1.42
C GLU A 151 4.36 21.02 -1.05
N GLU A 152 4.40 22.33 -1.33
CA GLU A 152 5.55 23.18 -1.01
C GLU A 152 5.60 23.63 0.46
N ALA A 153 4.44 23.81 1.09
CA ALA A 153 4.35 24.38 2.44
C ALA A 153 4.23 23.31 3.55
N GLY A 154 3.92 22.06 3.20
CA GLY A 154 3.61 20.99 4.12
C GLY A 154 2.24 21.18 4.80
N ILE A 155 2.15 20.80 6.08
CA ILE A 155 0.92 20.97 6.87
C ILE A 155 0.78 22.44 7.29
N THR A 156 -0.30 23.07 6.85
CA THR A 156 -0.62 24.48 7.14
C THR A 156 -1.65 24.65 8.25
N ALA A 157 -2.48 23.64 8.47
CA ALA A 157 -3.42 23.59 9.60
C ALA A 157 -3.72 22.14 10.01
N TYR A 158 -3.98 21.96 11.30
CA TYR A 158 -4.45 20.70 11.87
C TYR A 158 -5.58 20.99 12.86
N ASP A 159 -6.72 20.32 12.70
CA ASP A 159 -7.86 20.43 13.61
C ASP A 159 -8.48 19.05 13.87
N PRO A 160 -8.28 18.49 15.09
CA PRO A 160 -8.82 17.17 15.42
C PRO A 160 -10.35 17.13 15.42
N ALA A 161 -11.03 18.27 15.62
CA ALA A 161 -12.48 18.37 15.59
C ALA A 161 -13.06 18.50 14.17
N ARG A 162 -12.21 18.69 13.16
CA ARG A 162 -12.59 18.82 11.73
C ARG A 162 -13.57 19.96 11.46
N GLY A 163 -13.45 21.05 12.22
CA GLY A 163 -14.28 22.24 12.11
C GLY A 163 -13.75 23.30 11.14
N GLY A 164 -12.46 23.24 10.79
CA GLY A 164 -11.82 24.20 9.88
C GLY A 164 -12.18 24.05 8.41
N GLU A 165 -12.07 25.17 7.67
CA GLU A 165 -12.14 25.19 6.21
C GLU A 165 -10.80 24.73 5.59
N GLY A 166 -10.82 24.18 4.38
CA GLY A 166 -9.60 23.77 3.67
C GLY A 166 -8.93 22.49 4.18
N LEU A 167 -9.52 21.82 5.19
CA LEU A 167 -9.05 20.54 5.72
C LEU A 167 -9.40 19.39 4.76
N ALA A 168 -8.65 19.30 3.67
CA ALA A 168 -8.88 18.35 2.58
C ALA A 168 -8.16 17.00 2.75
N HIS A 169 -7.44 16.78 3.86
CA HIS A 169 -6.70 15.55 4.12
C HIS A 169 -6.99 14.99 5.51
N VAL A 170 -6.84 13.68 5.65
CA VAL A 170 -6.86 12.98 6.93
C VAL A 170 -5.53 12.27 7.18
N GLU A 171 -5.03 12.31 8.40
CA GLU A 171 -3.96 11.39 8.80
C GLU A 171 -4.52 9.95 8.92
N ILE A 172 -3.78 8.97 8.41
CA ILE A 172 -4.22 7.56 8.35
C ILE A 172 -3.46 6.65 9.33
N GLY A 173 -2.70 7.24 10.25
CA GLY A 173 -2.15 6.52 11.40
C GLY A 173 -0.86 5.75 11.16
N TYR A 174 -0.08 6.03 10.11
CA TYR A 174 1.31 5.59 9.98
C TYR A 174 2.22 6.80 10.15
N ALA A 175 3.11 6.77 11.14
CA ALA A 175 3.95 7.91 11.44
C ALA A 175 5.38 7.52 11.81
N VAL A 176 6.35 8.28 11.32
CA VAL A 176 7.74 8.22 11.82
C VAL A 176 7.92 9.30 12.86
N VAL A 177 8.48 8.93 14.01
CA VAL A 177 8.48 9.76 15.23
C VAL A 177 9.87 9.82 15.83
N GLU A 178 10.31 11.02 16.18
CA GLU A 178 11.48 11.26 17.04
C GLU A 178 11.02 11.30 18.50
N ARG A 179 11.40 10.28 19.29
CA ARG A 179 10.88 9.99 20.64
C ARG A 179 10.99 11.16 21.60
N ASP A 180 12.19 11.70 21.76
CA ASP A 180 12.44 12.75 22.76
C ASP A 180 11.74 14.06 22.37
N GLU A 181 11.64 14.30 21.07
CA GLU A 181 10.97 15.44 20.48
C GLU A 181 9.46 15.41 20.70
N ILE A 182 8.81 14.27 20.44
CA ILE A 182 7.37 14.12 20.63
C ILE A 182 6.99 14.09 22.12
N LEU A 183 7.82 13.49 22.97
CA LEU A 183 7.60 13.49 24.43
C LEU A 183 7.79 14.89 25.01
N GLY A 184 8.73 15.67 24.46
CA GLY A 184 8.90 17.08 24.78
C GLY A 184 7.63 17.88 24.49
N ILE A 185 7.01 17.68 23.31
CA ILE A 185 5.73 18.31 22.96
C ILE A 185 4.61 17.82 23.90
N LEU A 186 4.50 16.51 24.13
CA LEU A 186 3.48 15.94 25.01
C LEU A 186 3.54 16.55 26.41
N SER A 187 4.74 16.80 26.94
CA SER A 187 4.94 17.37 28.28
C SER A 187 4.40 18.79 28.47
N THR A 188 4.14 19.51 27.37
CA THR A 188 3.61 20.88 27.38
C THR A 188 2.10 20.94 27.05
N VAL A 189 1.50 19.83 26.62
CA VAL A 189 0.06 19.74 26.36
C VAL A 189 -0.72 19.86 27.68
N LYS A 190 -1.79 20.66 27.66
CA LYS A 190 -2.66 20.83 28.83
C LYS A 190 -3.38 19.52 29.15
N GLY A 191 -3.23 19.03 30.38
CA GLY A 191 -3.85 17.77 30.83
C GLY A 191 -2.95 16.54 30.68
N GLN A 192 -1.71 16.72 30.23
CA GLN A 192 -0.73 15.64 30.09
C GLN A 192 -0.47 14.87 31.40
N PRO A 193 -0.06 13.60 31.33
CA PRO A 193 0.18 12.84 30.09
C PRO A 193 -1.08 12.18 29.52
N ASP A 194 -2.22 12.24 30.21
CA ASP A 194 -3.46 11.56 29.81
C ASP A 194 -4.33 12.44 28.90
N VAL A 195 -3.88 12.55 27.66
CA VAL A 195 -4.49 13.34 26.58
C VAL A 195 -4.56 12.54 25.29
N SER A 196 -5.47 12.91 24.40
CA SER A 196 -5.48 12.38 23.04
C SER A 196 -4.20 12.76 22.29
N PHE A 197 -3.64 11.80 21.57
CA PHE A 197 -2.49 12.02 20.70
C PHE A 197 -2.81 13.05 19.61
N SER A 198 -4.08 13.20 19.23
CA SER A 198 -4.51 14.26 18.33
C SER A 198 -4.28 15.67 18.89
N GLU A 199 -4.30 15.87 20.22
CA GLU A 199 -3.94 17.14 20.85
C GLU A 199 -2.43 17.39 20.79
N VAL A 200 -1.63 16.32 20.91
CA VAL A 200 -0.17 16.37 20.72
C VAL A 200 0.16 16.76 19.27
N LEU A 201 -0.55 16.18 18.29
CA LEU A 201 -0.42 16.55 16.87
C LEU A 201 -0.83 18.01 16.61
N ALA A 202 -1.90 18.49 17.26
CA ALA A 202 -2.33 19.88 17.11
C ALA A 202 -1.29 20.88 17.61
N LEU A 203 -0.66 20.59 18.75
CA LEU A 203 0.44 21.42 19.27
C LEU A 203 1.68 21.31 18.37
N ALA A 204 2.02 20.09 17.93
CA ALA A 204 3.13 19.88 17.00
C ALA A 204 2.92 20.64 15.68
N ALA A 205 1.70 20.69 15.14
CA ALA A 205 1.39 21.49 13.96
C ALA A 205 1.59 23.00 14.22
N THR A 206 1.08 23.50 15.35
CA THR A 206 1.21 24.90 15.76
C THR A 206 2.68 25.32 15.89
N ASP A 207 3.51 24.43 16.41
CA ASP A 207 4.95 24.67 16.62
C ASP A 207 5.79 24.41 15.36
N GLY A 208 5.18 24.02 14.24
CA GLY A 208 5.90 23.66 13.01
C GLY A 208 6.75 22.39 13.17
N ARG A 209 6.31 21.46 14.01
CA ARG A 209 6.99 20.20 14.36
C ARG A 209 6.30 18.96 13.79
N LEU A 210 5.16 19.15 13.11
CA LEU A 210 4.42 18.11 12.40
C LEU A 210 4.65 18.22 10.89
N SER A 211 4.99 17.11 10.23
CA SER A 211 5.04 16.98 8.78
C SER A 211 3.96 16.03 8.27
N GLY A 212 3.56 16.21 7.01
CA GLY A 212 2.65 15.33 6.30
C GLY A 212 3.33 14.65 5.12
N PHE A 213 2.96 13.40 4.86
CA PHE A 213 3.41 12.63 3.70
C PHE A 213 2.18 12.05 2.97
N PRO A 214 1.75 12.65 1.84
CA PRO A 214 0.63 12.13 1.06
C PRO A 214 0.89 10.71 0.56
N THR A 215 -0.13 9.85 0.64
CA THR A 215 -0.05 8.46 0.21
C THR A 215 -1.06 8.17 -0.90
N LEU A 216 -0.63 7.40 -1.89
CA LEU A 216 -1.50 6.84 -2.93
C LEU A 216 -2.09 5.49 -2.47
N GLY A 217 -3.11 5.00 -3.17
CA GLY A 217 -3.74 3.71 -2.85
C GLY A 217 -4.86 3.75 -1.80
N PRO A 218 -5.50 2.62 -1.52
CA PRO A 218 -6.71 2.59 -0.71
C PRO A 218 -6.44 2.71 0.81
N TYR A 219 -7.47 3.06 1.59
CA TYR A 219 -7.41 3.18 3.05
C TYR A 219 -8.56 2.43 3.73
N TYR A 220 -8.21 1.34 4.41
CA TYR A 220 -9.15 0.44 5.09
C TYR A 220 -9.02 0.56 6.61
N SER A 221 -10.06 0.14 7.33
CA SER A 221 -9.96 0.01 8.79
C SER A 221 -11.05 -0.89 9.36
N ILE A 222 -10.79 -1.53 10.49
CA ILE A 222 -11.77 -2.34 11.20
C ILE A 222 -12.59 -1.48 12.19
N SER A 223 -13.05 -0.31 11.75
CA SER A 223 -13.59 0.71 12.67
C SER A 223 -15.04 0.47 13.09
N ASP A 224 -15.77 -0.26 12.26
CA ASP A 224 -17.19 -0.60 12.36
C ASP A 224 -17.45 -1.80 11.43
N PRO A 225 -18.62 -2.46 11.51
CA PRO A 225 -18.88 -3.69 10.76
C PRO A 225 -18.75 -3.55 9.24
N THR A 226 -19.22 -2.45 8.65
CA THR A 226 -19.11 -2.22 7.20
C THR A 226 -17.66 -2.10 6.77
N ARG A 227 -16.85 -1.34 7.51
CA ARG A 227 -15.44 -1.22 7.18
C ARG A 227 -14.65 -2.51 7.46
N LEU A 228 -15.05 -3.30 8.45
CA LEU A 228 -14.50 -4.64 8.68
C LEU A 228 -14.74 -5.56 7.48
N GLU A 229 -15.94 -5.59 6.92
CA GLU A 229 -16.27 -6.38 5.72
C GLU A 229 -15.41 -5.94 4.51
N GLN A 230 -15.32 -4.64 4.26
CA GLN A 230 -14.48 -4.08 3.19
C GLN A 230 -13.00 -4.43 3.37
N THR A 231 -12.51 -4.34 4.61
CA THR A 231 -11.13 -4.69 4.96
C THR A 231 -10.89 -6.18 4.75
N ALA A 232 -11.85 -7.02 5.10
CA ALA A 232 -11.77 -8.46 4.90
C ALA A 232 -11.76 -8.86 3.42
N GLU A 233 -12.55 -8.18 2.59
CA GLU A 233 -12.52 -8.37 1.14
C GLU A 233 -11.17 -7.95 0.54
N TYR A 234 -10.60 -6.83 1.00
CA TYR A 234 -9.31 -6.33 0.51
C TYR A 234 -8.12 -7.21 0.94
N LEU A 235 -8.14 -7.71 2.18
CA LEU A 235 -7.08 -8.57 2.71
C LEU A 235 -7.21 -10.03 2.28
N ALA A 236 -8.33 -10.42 1.67
CA ALA A 236 -8.50 -11.76 1.13
C ALA A 236 -7.50 -12.03 -0.01
N PRO A 237 -6.88 -13.22 -0.06
CA PRO A 237 -6.01 -13.57 -1.17
C PRO A 237 -6.81 -13.60 -2.48
N LYS A 238 -6.23 -13.02 -3.53
CA LYS A 238 -6.83 -12.94 -4.86
C LYS A 238 -5.80 -13.35 -5.91
N ARG A 239 -6.19 -14.24 -6.82
CA ARG A 239 -5.37 -14.66 -7.97
C ARG A 239 -5.57 -13.71 -9.15
N ILE A 240 -5.28 -12.43 -8.94
CA ILE A 240 -5.36 -11.40 -9.99
C ILE A 240 -3.96 -11.16 -10.53
N LEU A 241 -3.73 -11.39 -11.82
CA LEU A 241 -2.48 -11.06 -12.50
C LEU A 241 -2.65 -9.78 -13.32
N LEU A 242 -1.78 -8.80 -13.08
CA LEU A 242 -1.78 -7.53 -13.79
C LEU A 242 -0.90 -7.67 -15.05
N LEU A 243 -1.35 -7.15 -16.19
CA LEU A 243 -0.68 -7.33 -17.49
C LEU A 243 -0.54 -6.01 -18.25
N ASP A 244 0.58 -5.79 -18.93
CA ASP A 244 0.61 -4.85 -20.06
C ASP A 244 -0.10 -5.44 -21.29
N ARG A 245 -0.42 -4.57 -22.26
CA ARG A 245 -1.05 -4.95 -23.52
C ARG A 245 -0.01 -5.19 -24.62
N ASP A 246 0.75 -4.15 -24.98
CA ASP A 246 1.55 -4.09 -26.21
C ASP A 246 2.96 -4.62 -25.95
N GLY A 247 3.27 -5.81 -26.45
CA GLY A 247 4.51 -6.54 -26.19
C GLY A 247 4.33 -7.69 -25.20
N THR A 248 3.22 -7.67 -24.44
CA THR A 248 2.85 -8.72 -23.49
C THR A 248 1.71 -9.60 -24.00
N ILE A 249 0.52 -9.03 -24.24
CA ILE A 249 -0.66 -9.76 -24.76
C ILE A 249 -0.66 -9.80 -26.30
N ASN A 250 -0.42 -8.65 -26.94
CA ASN A 250 -0.26 -8.55 -28.39
C ASN A 250 1.16 -8.18 -28.76
N LYS A 251 1.53 -8.42 -30.02
CA LYS A 251 2.79 -7.94 -30.57
C LYS A 251 2.81 -6.42 -30.56
N LYS A 252 3.85 -5.82 -29.98
CA LYS A 252 4.10 -4.38 -30.10
C LYS A 252 4.44 -4.00 -31.55
N ARG A 253 4.09 -2.78 -31.93
CA ARG A 253 4.50 -2.19 -33.21
C ARG A 253 5.94 -1.65 -33.11
N GLY A 254 6.51 -1.25 -34.25
CA GLY A 254 7.86 -0.68 -34.27
C GLY A 254 7.97 0.61 -33.46
N PRO A 255 9.19 1.11 -33.18
CA PRO A 255 9.38 2.36 -32.46
C PRO A 255 8.61 3.52 -33.11
N GLY A 256 7.70 4.15 -32.35
CA GLY A 256 6.87 5.27 -32.81
C GLY A 256 5.61 4.87 -33.60
N GLU A 257 5.36 3.58 -33.78
CA GLU A 257 4.15 3.03 -34.38
C GLU A 257 3.18 2.53 -33.30
N TYR A 258 1.89 2.50 -33.62
CA TYR A 258 0.82 2.13 -32.67
C TYR A 258 -0.11 1.08 -33.28
N VAL A 259 -0.75 0.28 -32.44
CA VAL A 259 -1.86 -0.57 -32.86
C VAL A 259 -3.07 0.34 -33.04
N GLU A 260 -3.31 0.78 -34.28
CA GLU A 260 -4.33 1.77 -34.62
C GLU A 260 -5.73 1.14 -34.69
N THR A 261 -5.82 -0.10 -35.18
CA THR A 261 -7.09 -0.80 -35.40
C THR A 261 -7.09 -2.23 -34.87
N TRP A 262 -8.25 -2.87 -34.81
CA TRP A 262 -8.34 -4.29 -34.44
C TRP A 262 -7.63 -5.21 -35.44
N ASP A 263 -7.58 -4.85 -36.72
CA ASP A 263 -6.88 -5.65 -37.73
C ASP A 263 -5.36 -5.63 -37.54
N ASP A 264 -4.85 -4.61 -36.85
CA ASP A 264 -3.45 -4.50 -36.43
C ASP A 264 -3.11 -5.37 -35.21
N PHE A 265 -4.13 -5.73 -34.43
CA PHE A 265 -3.98 -6.41 -33.16
C PHE A 265 -3.66 -7.90 -33.38
N GLN A 266 -2.41 -8.29 -33.10
CA GLN A 266 -1.95 -9.67 -33.24
C GLN A 266 -1.59 -10.23 -31.87
N PHE A 267 -2.40 -11.18 -31.37
CA PHE A 267 -2.07 -11.93 -30.16
C PHE A 267 -0.71 -12.61 -30.25
N ILE A 268 -0.01 -12.67 -29.13
CA ILE A 268 1.19 -13.50 -28.95
C ILE A 268 0.71 -14.90 -28.53
N PRO A 269 0.81 -15.94 -29.39
CA PRO A 269 0.22 -17.25 -29.10
C PRO A 269 0.71 -17.87 -27.78
N GLU A 270 1.99 -17.72 -27.49
CA GLU A 270 2.63 -18.24 -26.28
C GLU A 270 2.05 -17.58 -25.01
N THR A 271 1.81 -16.27 -25.04
CA THR A 271 1.13 -15.57 -23.94
C THR A 271 -0.28 -16.12 -23.75
N ILE A 272 -1.03 -16.34 -24.82
CA ILE A 272 -2.39 -16.87 -24.73
C ILE A 272 -2.40 -18.27 -24.11
N ASP A 273 -1.47 -19.15 -24.50
CA ASP A 273 -1.35 -20.47 -23.89
C ASP A 273 -1.04 -20.39 -22.39
N ALA A 274 -0.15 -19.47 -21.98
CA ALA A 274 0.16 -19.24 -20.58
C ALA A 274 -1.05 -18.70 -19.78
N LEU A 275 -1.78 -17.72 -20.32
CA LEU A 275 -2.98 -17.18 -19.70
C LEU A 275 -4.06 -18.24 -19.53
N ARG A 276 -4.26 -19.14 -20.52
CA ARG A 276 -5.19 -20.26 -20.38
C ARG A 276 -4.78 -21.24 -19.29
N SER A 277 -3.48 -21.50 -19.14
CA SER A 277 -2.96 -22.32 -18.04
C SER A 277 -3.30 -21.69 -16.70
N LEU A 278 -2.98 -20.40 -16.52
CA LEU A 278 -3.27 -19.66 -15.29
C LEU A 278 -4.78 -19.56 -15.01
N SER A 279 -5.63 -19.35 -16.02
CA SER A 279 -7.09 -19.37 -15.84
C SER A 279 -7.59 -20.72 -15.30
N SER A 280 -6.99 -21.83 -15.73
CA SER A 280 -7.35 -23.16 -15.21
C SER A 280 -6.99 -23.35 -13.72
N GLU A 281 -6.13 -22.49 -13.19
CA GLU A 281 -5.73 -22.39 -11.78
C GLU A 281 -6.48 -21.28 -11.03
N GLY A 282 -7.52 -20.69 -11.65
CA GLY A 282 -8.38 -19.69 -11.03
C GLY A 282 -7.85 -18.26 -11.09
N PHE A 283 -6.90 -17.97 -11.97
CA PHE A 283 -6.44 -16.60 -12.19
C PHE A 283 -7.43 -15.78 -13.02
N GLU A 284 -7.61 -14.54 -12.58
CA GLU A 284 -8.28 -13.46 -13.29
C GLU A 284 -7.22 -12.41 -13.70
N PHE A 285 -7.52 -11.59 -14.72
CA PHE A 285 -6.55 -10.66 -15.28
C PHE A 285 -7.06 -9.22 -15.29
N ILE A 286 -6.17 -8.27 -15.07
CA ILE A 286 -6.42 -6.85 -15.28
C ILE A 286 -5.34 -6.33 -16.22
N VAL A 287 -5.74 -5.57 -17.23
CA VAL A 287 -4.80 -4.97 -18.19
C VAL A 287 -4.55 -3.51 -17.80
N ILE A 288 -3.29 -3.10 -17.75
CA ILE A 288 -2.86 -1.73 -17.44
C ILE A 288 -1.92 -1.27 -18.56
N THR A 289 -2.34 -0.28 -19.36
CA THR A 289 -1.62 0.07 -20.59
C THR A 289 -1.54 1.57 -20.89
N ASN A 290 -0.40 1.98 -21.45
CA ASN A 290 -0.15 3.33 -21.95
C ASN A 290 -0.54 3.43 -23.43
N GLN A 291 -1.43 4.35 -23.80
CA GLN A 291 -1.94 4.52 -25.17
C GLN A 291 -1.70 5.95 -25.70
N ALA A 292 -0.44 6.38 -25.71
CA ALA A 292 -0.03 7.74 -26.08
C ALA A 292 -0.37 8.13 -27.54
N GLY A 293 -0.65 7.15 -28.41
CA GLY A 293 -1.12 7.39 -29.77
C GLY A 293 -2.40 8.25 -29.84
N VAL A 294 -3.22 8.21 -28.79
CA VAL A 294 -4.43 9.04 -28.66
C VAL A 294 -4.05 10.52 -28.49
N ALA A 295 -3.20 10.86 -27.53
CA ALA A 295 -2.75 12.25 -27.33
C ALA A 295 -1.98 12.81 -28.53
N LEU A 296 -1.35 11.95 -29.33
CA LEU A 296 -0.68 12.33 -30.58
C LEU A 296 -1.62 12.48 -31.78
N GLY A 297 -2.91 12.13 -31.63
CA GLY A 297 -3.88 12.11 -32.74
C GLY A 297 -3.60 11.06 -33.80
N LEU A 298 -2.80 10.03 -33.48
CA LEU A 298 -2.44 8.92 -34.35
C LEU A 298 -3.43 7.77 -34.25
N VAL A 299 -4.10 7.64 -33.10
CA VAL A 299 -5.12 6.61 -32.85
C VAL A 299 -6.39 7.29 -32.34
N ASP A 300 -7.54 6.92 -32.90
CA ASP A 300 -8.84 7.37 -32.39
C ASP A 300 -9.17 6.66 -31.07
N GLU A 301 -9.62 7.40 -30.05
CA GLU A 301 -10.03 6.86 -28.76
C GLU A 301 -11.14 5.80 -28.91
N VAL A 302 -12.05 5.96 -29.88
CA VAL A 302 -13.11 4.99 -30.18
C VAL A 302 -12.54 3.68 -30.72
N ASP A 303 -11.44 3.73 -31.46
CA ASP A 303 -10.78 2.53 -31.98
C ASP A 303 -9.95 1.83 -30.89
N VAL A 304 -9.30 2.57 -29.98
CA VAL A 304 -8.68 1.99 -28.77
C VAL A 304 -9.70 1.22 -27.95
N ASP A 305 -10.85 1.83 -27.69
CA ASP A 305 -11.99 1.21 -27.01
C ASP A 305 -12.46 -0.08 -27.71
N ARG A 306 -12.51 -0.04 -29.04
CA ARG A 306 -12.93 -1.19 -29.87
C ARG A 306 -11.91 -2.32 -29.79
N ILE A 307 -10.61 -1.99 -29.83
CA ILE A 307 -9.52 -2.95 -29.66
C ILE A 307 -9.67 -3.66 -28.31
N HIS A 308 -9.83 -2.92 -27.21
CA HIS A 308 -9.96 -3.53 -25.88
C HIS A 308 -11.22 -4.40 -25.77
N LYS A 309 -12.38 -3.94 -26.26
CA LYS A 309 -13.63 -4.72 -26.27
C LYS A 309 -13.54 -6.00 -27.10
N ASN A 310 -12.79 -5.98 -28.20
CA ASN A 310 -12.57 -7.16 -29.02
C ASN A 310 -11.56 -8.11 -28.37
N MET A 311 -10.46 -7.58 -27.83
CA MET A 311 -9.45 -8.33 -27.07
C MET A 311 -10.09 -9.10 -25.92
N THR A 312 -10.83 -8.43 -25.03
CA THR A 312 -11.48 -9.08 -23.88
C THR A 312 -12.50 -10.12 -24.33
N ARG A 313 -13.24 -9.87 -25.41
CA ARG A 313 -14.19 -10.84 -25.98
C ARG A 313 -13.50 -12.09 -26.52
N GLU A 314 -12.42 -11.94 -27.29
CA GLU A 314 -11.69 -13.08 -27.85
C GLU A 314 -10.99 -13.89 -26.74
N LEU A 315 -10.38 -13.22 -25.74
CA LEU A 315 -9.82 -13.87 -24.55
C LEU A 315 -10.90 -14.65 -23.77
N GLY A 316 -12.07 -14.03 -23.55
CA GLY A 316 -13.20 -14.67 -22.87
C GLY A 316 -13.71 -15.93 -23.59
N ARG A 317 -13.67 -15.97 -24.93
CA ARG A 317 -14.01 -17.19 -25.71
C ARG A 317 -13.03 -18.34 -25.46
N LEU A 318 -11.82 -18.05 -25.00
CA LEU A 318 -10.80 -19.03 -24.64
C LEU A 318 -10.83 -19.42 -23.16
N GLY A 319 -11.76 -18.84 -22.38
CA GLY A 319 -11.86 -19.04 -20.94
C GLY A 319 -10.89 -18.17 -20.12
N ILE A 320 -10.36 -17.10 -20.72
CA ILE A 320 -9.47 -16.13 -20.06
C ILE A 320 -10.31 -14.93 -19.64
N GLU A 321 -10.50 -14.74 -18.34
CA GLU A 321 -11.32 -13.67 -17.78
C GLU A 321 -10.49 -12.41 -17.52
N VAL A 322 -10.73 -11.37 -18.32
CA VAL A 322 -10.18 -10.02 -18.08
C VAL A 322 -11.24 -9.19 -17.37
N LEU A 323 -10.96 -8.83 -16.12
CA LEU A 323 -11.86 -8.08 -15.25
C LEU A 323 -12.05 -6.65 -15.74
N ASP A 324 -10.95 -5.96 -16.06
CA ASP A 324 -10.98 -4.60 -16.58
C ASP A 324 -9.69 -4.24 -17.35
N VAL A 325 -9.74 -3.12 -18.08
CA VAL A 325 -8.64 -2.55 -18.86
C VAL A 325 -8.47 -1.08 -18.49
N TYR A 326 -7.42 -0.78 -17.74
CA TYR A 326 -7.01 0.57 -17.38
C TYR A 326 -6.09 1.16 -18.45
N VAL A 327 -6.45 2.35 -18.94
CA VAL A 327 -5.81 2.99 -20.09
C VAL A 327 -5.39 4.41 -19.73
N CYS A 328 -4.14 4.76 -20.02
CA CYS A 328 -3.68 6.13 -19.98
C CYS A 328 -3.42 6.65 -21.41
N PRO A 329 -4.25 7.56 -21.96
CA PRO A 329 -4.06 8.10 -23.30
C PRO A 329 -3.00 9.21 -23.37
N ASP A 330 -2.48 9.64 -22.23
CA ASP A 330 -1.68 10.86 -22.11
C ASP A 330 -0.31 10.77 -22.79
N HIS A 331 0.17 11.93 -23.24
CA HIS A 331 1.53 12.11 -23.74
C HIS A 331 2.57 11.86 -22.64
N TRP A 332 3.77 11.40 -23.00
CA TRP A 332 4.86 11.12 -22.04
C TRP A 332 5.39 12.36 -21.31
N GLU A 333 5.13 13.56 -21.82
CA GLU A 333 5.52 14.83 -21.18
C GLU A 333 4.40 15.45 -20.32
N SER A 334 3.27 14.75 -20.15
CA SER A 334 2.11 15.29 -19.42
C SER A 334 2.31 15.46 -17.93
N GLY A 335 3.28 14.76 -17.32
CA GLY A 335 3.38 14.65 -15.86
C GLY A 335 2.21 13.88 -15.22
N SER A 336 1.43 13.14 -16.01
CA SER A 336 0.26 12.41 -15.53
C SER A 336 0.63 11.32 -14.53
N LEU A 337 -0.03 11.33 -13.37
CA LEU A 337 0.11 10.28 -12.35
C LEU A 337 -0.46 8.93 -12.83
N MET A 338 -1.30 8.95 -13.87
CA MET A 338 -1.91 7.74 -14.44
C MET A 338 -1.02 7.09 -15.50
N ARG A 339 0.02 7.78 -15.99
CA ARG A 339 0.88 7.26 -17.05
C ARG A 339 2.07 6.50 -16.47
N LYS A 340 2.24 5.21 -16.81
CA LYS A 340 3.47 4.48 -16.46
C LYS A 340 4.70 5.22 -17.01
N PRO A 341 5.75 5.48 -16.20
CA PRO A 341 6.12 4.78 -14.97
C PRO A 341 5.42 5.25 -13.67
N ALA A 342 4.50 6.22 -13.71
CA ALA A 342 3.71 6.56 -12.53
C ALA A 342 2.70 5.43 -12.18
N PRO A 343 2.45 5.18 -10.88
CA PRO A 343 1.67 4.03 -10.42
C PRO A 343 0.15 4.25 -10.39
N GLY A 344 -0.38 5.36 -10.90
CA GLY A 344 -1.79 5.75 -10.69
C GLY A 344 -2.82 4.72 -11.16
N MET A 345 -2.62 4.09 -12.32
CA MET A 345 -3.52 3.02 -12.79
C MET A 345 -3.51 1.77 -11.90
N PHE A 346 -2.38 1.45 -11.26
CA PHE A 346 -2.29 0.31 -10.33
C PHE A 346 -3.14 0.55 -9.08
N PHE A 347 -3.05 1.75 -8.52
CA PHE A 347 -3.86 2.14 -7.36
C PHE A 347 -5.34 2.23 -7.70
N LEU A 348 -5.69 2.69 -8.91
CA LEU A 348 -7.07 2.70 -9.39
C LEU A 348 -7.62 1.27 -9.47
N ALA A 349 -6.90 0.36 -10.13
CA ALA A 349 -7.26 -1.05 -10.24
C ALA A 349 -7.43 -1.72 -8.88
N SER A 350 -6.46 -1.53 -7.98
CA SER A 350 -6.49 -2.06 -6.61
C SER A 350 -7.71 -1.58 -5.83
N ASN A 351 -8.08 -0.31 -5.99
CA ASN A 351 -9.24 0.28 -5.30
C ASN A 351 -10.58 -0.22 -5.87
N GLU A 352 -10.71 -0.37 -7.19
CA GLU A 352 -11.96 -0.80 -7.82
C GLU A 352 -12.21 -2.31 -7.70
N HIS A 353 -11.16 -3.11 -7.70
CA HIS A 353 -11.23 -4.57 -7.57
C HIS A 353 -10.85 -5.10 -6.17
N CYS A 354 -10.60 -4.21 -5.22
CA CYS A 354 -10.29 -4.50 -3.81
C CYS A 354 -9.17 -5.55 -3.63
N PHE A 355 -7.99 -5.37 -4.23
CA PHE A 355 -6.86 -6.30 -4.06
C PHE A 355 -5.58 -5.61 -3.61
N ARG A 356 -4.71 -6.37 -2.96
CA ARG A 356 -3.41 -5.94 -2.45
C ARG A 356 -2.35 -5.95 -3.55
N LEU A 357 -1.76 -4.78 -3.83
CA LEU A 357 -0.66 -4.66 -4.80
C LEU A 357 0.58 -5.46 -4.39
N ASP A 358 0.86 -5.52 -3.10
CA ASP A 358 1.97 -6.29 -2.49
C ASP A 358 1.74 -7.81 -2.45
N ARG A 359 0.61 -8.28 -3.02
CA ARG A 359 0.25 -9.69 -3.14
C ARG A 359 -0.10 -10.10 -4.57
N VAL A 360 0.15 -9.22 -5.55
CA VAL A 360 -0.02 -9.53 -6.97
C VAL A 360 1.25 -9.21 -7.77
N LEU A 361 1.31 -9.75 -8.98
CA LEU A 361 2.39 -9.51 -9.93
C LEU A 361 1.90 -8.69 -11.12
N TYR A 362 2.81 -7.87 -11.65
CA TYR A 362 2.68 -7.24 -12.95
C TYR A 362 3.57 -7.90 -13.99
N VAL A 363 3.04 -8.18 -15.17
CA VAL A 363 3.81 -8.67 -16.32
C VAL A 363 3.85 -7.59 -17.39
N GLY A 364 5.03 -7.17 -17.80
CA GLY A 364 5.26 -6.20 -18.87
C GLY A 364 6.52 -6.53 -19.67
N ASP A 365 6.76 -5.81 -20.77
CA ASP A 365 7.95 -5.99 -21.62
C ASP A 365 8.85 -4.74 -21.67
N ASP A 366 8.52 -3.69 -20.92
CA ASP A 366 9.27 -2.43 -20.87
C ASP A 366 9.82 -2.15 -19.45
N VAL A 367 10.98 -1.50 -19.33
CA VAL A 367 11.53 -1.13 -18.01
C VAL A 367 10.60 -0.15 -17.28
N ARG A 368 9.85 0.69 -18.00
CA ARG A 368 8.87 1.61 -17.41
C ARG A 368 7.71 0.88 -16.73
N ASP A 369 7.41 -0.33 -17.17
CA ASP A 369 6.43 -1.22 -16.53
C ASP A 369 6.92 -1.66 -15.15
N CYS A 370 8.20 -1.98 -15.09
CA CYS A 370 8.91 -2.38 -13.90
C CYS A 370 8.95 -1.24 -12.87
N GLU A 371 9.24 -0.02 -13.34
CA GLU A 371 9.25 1.20 -12.53
C GLU A 371 7.87 1.49 -11.94
N ALA A 372 6.81 1.37 -12.75
CA ALA A 372 5.44 1.57 -12.29
C ALA A 372 5.02 0.52 -11.25
N ALA A 373 5.34 -0.76 -11.49
CA ALA A 373 5.05 -1.83 -10.54
C ALA A 373 5.79 -1.62 -9.21
N ALA A 374 7.08 -1.29 -9.26
CA ALA A 374 7.86 -1.00 -8.06
C ALA A 374 7.31 0.22 -7.29
N ALA A 375 6.99 1.32 -7.98
CA ALA A 375 6.38 2.50 -7.37
C ALA A 375 4.98 2.25 -6.79
N ALA A 376 4.26 1.24 -7.31
CA ALA A 376 2.98 0.80 -6.79
C ALA A 376 3.10 -0.17 -5.60
N GLY A 377 4.32 -0.64 -5.27
CA GLY A 377 4.54 -1.71 -4.30
C GLY A 377 4.07 -3.08 -4.79
N CYS A 378 4.10 -3.31 -6.09
CA CYS A 378 3.70 -4.55 -6.76
C CYS A 378 4.93 -5.36 -7.18
N GLY A 379 4.87 -6.69 -7.05
CA GLY A 379 5.90 -7.56 -7.63
C GLY A 379 5.82 -7.54 -9.16
N MET A 380 6.87 -8.01 -9.84
CA MET A 380 6.97 -7.86 -11.29
C MET A 380 7.70 -8.99 -12.01
N VAL A 381 7.28 -9.20 -13.27
CA VAL A 381 7.87 -10.13 -14.23
C VAL A 381 8.12 -9.36 -15.52
N LEU A 382 9.40 -9.14 -15.86
CA LEU A 382 9.78 -8.53 -17.14
C LEU A 382 9.89 -9.62 -18.21
N LEU A 383 9.24 -9.41 -19.35
CA LEU A 383 9.38 -10.21 -20.56
C LEU A 383 10.43 -9.57 -21.47
N SER A 384 11.57 -10.21 -21.65
CA SER A 384 12.66 -9.69 -22.48
C SER A 384 13.56 -10.80 -23.03
N GLU A 385 14.16 -10.57 -24.19
CA GLU A 385 15.09 -11.51 -24.82
C GLU A 385 16.45 -11.52 -24.11
N PRO A 386 17.15 -12.66 -23.99
CA PRO A 386 18.40 -12.78 -23.21
C PRO A 386 19.50 -11.79 -23.58
N ASP A 387 19.57 -11.44 -24.86
CA ASP A 387 20.60 -10.54 -25.39
C ASP A 387 20.31 -9.07 -25.03
N GLU A 388 19.07 -8.74 -24.64
CA GLU A 388 18.64 -7.44 -24.12
C GLU A 388 18.72 -7.38 -22.58
N ILE A 389 18.79 -8.53 -21.90
CA ILE A 389 18.78 -8.65 -20.43
C ILE A 389 20.12 -8.27 -19.78
N ALA A 390 21.24 -8.39 -20.49
CA ALA A 390 22.58 -8.29 -19.89
C ALA A 390 22.90 -6.91 -19.26
N ASP A 391 22.23 -5.85 -19.71
CA ASP A 391 22.48 -4.46 -19.29
C ASP A 391 21.26 -3.77 -18.63
N ILE A 392 20.13 -4.48 -18.44
CA ILE A 392 18.92 -3.89 -17.83
C ILE A 392 18.96 -4.08 -16.31
N GLU A 393 19.23 -2.99 -15.58
CA GLU A 393 19.07 -2.94 -14.13
C GLU A 393 17.60 -2.64 -13.79
N LEU A 394 16.89 -3.64 -13.26
CA LEU A 394 15.52 -3.45 -12.81
C LEU A 394 15.47 -2.56 -11.55
N PRO A 395 14.42 -1.74 -11.38
CA PRO A 395 14.27 -0.89 -10.21
C PRO A 395 14.31 -1.71 -8.93
N ALA A 396 14.86 -1.12 -7.86
CA ALA A 396 14.78 -1.71 -6.53
C ALA A 396 13.31 -1.92 -6.16
N ASN A 397 12.99 -3.13 -5.71
CA ASN A 397 11.65 -3.51 -5.31
C ASN A 397 11.78 -4.54 -4.19
N PRO A 398 11.19 -4.30 -3.00
CA PRO A 398 11.22 -5.28 -1.91
C PRO A 398 10.42 -6.55 -2.23
N TRP A 399 9.54 -6.49 -3.24
CA TRP A 399 8.71 -7.59 -3.70
C TRP A 399 9.38 -8.40 -4.82
N HIS A 400 8.67 -9.44 -5.27
CA HIS A 400 9.17 -10.38 -6.28
C HIS A 400 9.59 -9.68 -7.58
N ARG A 401 10.70 -10.15 -8.15
CA ARG A 401 11.25 -9.58 -9.38
C ARG A 401 12.02 -10.62 -10.18
N THR A 402 11.52 -10.94 -11.37
CA THR A 402 12.16 -11.89 -12.29
C THR A 402 12.08 -11.44 -13.73
N THR A 403 12.98 -11.96 -14.56
CA THR A 403 12.98 -11.71 -16.01
C THR A 403 12.91 -13.05 -16.74
N HIS A 404 12.04 -13.15 -17.73
CA HIS A 404 11.80 -14.36 -18.52
C HIS A 404 11.66 -13.98 -20.00
N ARG A 405 11.87 -14.93 -20.92
CA ARG A 405 11.71 -14.64 -22.36
C ARG A 405 10.25 -14.58 -22.75
N THR A 406 9.44 -15.43 -22.13
CA THR A 406 8.02 -15.57 -22.43
C THR A 406 7.22 -15.75 -21.14
N LEU A 407 5.93 -15.44 -21.20
CA LEU A 407 5.03 -15.68 -20.06
C LEU A 407 4.94 -17.17 -19.72
N VAL A 408 5.07 -18.07 -20.70
CA VAL A 408 5.08 -19.53 -20.49
C VAL A 408 6.20 -19.94 -19.53
N GLU A 409 7.40 -19.37 -19.68
CA GLU A 409 8.53 -19.62 -18.78
C GLU A 409 8.29 -19.09 -17.36
N ALA A 410 7.44 -18.07 -17.21
CA ALA A 410 7.13 -17.43 -15.93
C ALA A 410 5.94 -18.06 -15.20
N VAL A 411 5.11 -18.91 -15.84
CA VAL A 411 3.91 -19.51 -15.21
C VAL A 411 4.22 -20.17 -13.87
N GLY A 412 5.31 -20.94 -13.79
CA GLY A 412 5.69 -21.63 -12.56
C GLY A 412 5.98 -20.68 -11.40
N ILE A 413 6.79 -19.63 -11.64
CA ILE A 413 7.13 -18.66 -10.59
C ILE A 413 5.94 -17.78 -10.21
N ILE A 414 5.05 -17.49 -11.16
CA ILE A 414 3.78 -16.82 -10.89
C ILE A 414 2.93 -17.68 -9.96
N GLY A 415 2.72 -18.96 -10.26
CA GLY A 415 1.96 -19.87 -9.39
C GLY A 415 2.53 -19.95 -7.98
N GLU A 416 3.85 -20.12 -7.86
CA GLU A 416 4.56 -20.19 -6.56
C GLU A 416 4.36 -18.92 -5.72
N TYR A 417 4.44 -17.73 -6.33
CA TYR A 417 4.26 -16.46 -5.64
C TYR A 417 2.87 -16.34 -4.99
N TYR A 418 1.81 -16.71 -5.72
CA TYR A 418 0.44 -16.62 -5.20
C TYR A 418 0.13 -17.71 -4.17
N GLU A 419 0.73 -18.91 -4.28
CA GLU A 419 0.59 -19.94 -3.25
C GLU A 419 1.22 -19.54 -1.91
N VAL A 420 2.36 -18.85 -1.93
CA VAL A 420 2.99 -18.33 -0.71
C VAL A 420 2.08 -17.28 -0.07
N GLY A 421 1.56 -16.35 -0.86
CA GLY A 421 0.65 -15.29 -0.40
C GLY A 421 -0.69 -15.81 0.18
N GLU A 422 -1.13 -17.01 -0.20
CA GLU A 422 -2.32 -17.66 0.37
C GLU A 422 -2.06 -18.34 1.72
N ARG A 423 -0.79 -18.66 2.03
CA ARG A 423 -0.39 -19.36 3.27
C ARG A 423 0.10 -18.41 4.37
N SER A 424 0.53 -17.20 4.00
CA SER A 424 0.83 -16.07 4.88
C SER A 424 -0.46 -15.36 5.28
#